data_AF-A0AAD8ANJ7-F1
#
_entry.id   AF-A0AAD8ANJ7-F1
#
_cell.length_a   1.000
_cell.length_b   1.000
_cell.length_c   1.000
_cell.angle_alpha   90.00
_cell.angle_beta   90.00
_cell.angle_gamma   90.00
#
_symmetry.space_group_name_H-M   'P 1'
#
loop_
_entity.id
_entity.type
_entity.pdbx_description
1 polymer ?
#
loop_
_entity_poly.entity_id
_entity_poly.type
_entity_poly.pdbx_seq_one_letter_code
_entity_poly.pdbx_strand_id
1 'polypeptide(L)'
;MNPNDSGATRAPTTIEAAISALEALTDTDYIATADVTGPSAHAQAVIEATARLRVHQERLDLAWCGAAVARIFLARPWLFAVDACVTAEANLSDEGVTFISRTVRFQNAVAVTGARIPREVATAFDELDTDLLEQALDDEHEDSSWDFATPFLDPGQAGEVRLNLSRRAIGHLLQGGTAVSGLAVAKELWPDHGVFRSAAAGSTTAHVTP
;
A
#
# COMPACT_ATOMS: atom_id res chain seq x y z
N MET A 1 -7.85 -43.38 20.77
CA MET A 1 -6.38 -43.39 20.79
C MET A 1 -5.94 -43.27 19.33
N ASN A 2 -5.57 -42.05 18.90
CA ASN A 2 -5.33 -41.72 17.49
C ASN A 2 -3.83 -41.86 17.20
N PRO A 3 -3.37 -42.68 16.23
CA PRO A 3 -1.96 -42.95 16.01
C PRO A 3 -1.36 -42.05 14.93
N ASN A 4 -1.68 -40.76 14.93
CA ASN A 4 -1.23 -39.79 13.91
C ASN A 4 -0.66 -38.51 14.53
N ASP A 5 0.02 -38.62 15.67
CA ASP A 5 0.82 -37.52 16.24
C ASP A 5 2.32 -37.85 16.14
N SER A 6 2.74 -38.24 14.94
CA SER A 6 4.14 -38.24 14.55
C SER A 6 4.52 -36.80 14.20
N GLY A 7 5.14 -36.12 15.17
CA GLY A 7 5.74 -34.80 15.05
C GLY A 7 6.83 -34.78 13.99
N ALA A 8 6.43 -34.71 12.72
CA ALA A 8 7.31 -34.37 11.63
C ALA A 8 7.60 -32.88 11.73
N THR A 9 8.76 -32.53 12.28
CA THR A 9 9.30 -31.17 12.24
C THR A 9 9.41 -30.77 10.78
N ARG A 10 8.48 -29.93 10.31
CA ARG A 10 8.50 -29.41 8.94
C ARG A 10 9.79 -28.62 8.78
N ALA A 11 10.61 -28.97 7.78
CA ALA A 11 11.82 -28.23 7.50
C ALA A 11 11.47 -26.75 7.26
N PRO A 12 12.21 -25.80 7.85
CA PRO A 12 11.90 -24.40 7.72
C PRO A 12 11.92 -24.02 6.24
N THR A 13 10.88 -23.32 5.81
CA THR A 13 10.85 -22.67 4.51
C THR A 13 12.04 -21.73 4.37
N THR A 14 12.43 -21.39 3.13
CA THR A 14 13.51 -20.44 2.87
C THR A 14 13.30 -19.09 3.59
N ILE A 15 12.04 -18.72 3.86
CA ILE A 15 11.67 -17.51 4.60
C ILE A 15 11.90 -17.69 6.12
N GLU A 16 11.49 -18.82 6.71
CA GLU A 16 11.72 -19.10 8.13
C GLU A 16 13.21 -19.20 8.45
N ALA A 17 14.01 -19.78 7.54
CA ALA A 17 15.46 -19.80 7.65
C ALA A 17 16.07 -18.38 7.57
N ALA A 18 15.52 -17.51 6.71
CA ALA A 18 15.96 -16.12 6.60
C ALA A 18 15.58 -15.29 7.85
N ILE A 19 14.38 -15.49 8.40
CA ILE A 19 13.94 -14.85 9.64
C ILE A 19 14.84 -15.29 10.80
N SER A 20 15.08 -16.59 10.95
CA SER A 20 15.97 -17.11 11.99
C SER A 20 17.41 -16.61 11.84
N ALA A 21 17.90 -16.46 10.60
CA ALA A 21 19.21 -15.86 10.33
C ALA A 21 19.27 -14.37 10.72
N LEU A 22 18.19 -13.62 10.54
CA LEU A 22 18.09 -12.22 11.00
C LEU A 22 18.02 -12.13 12.53
N GLU A 23 17.26 -13.02 13.18
CA GLU A 23 17.17 -13.10 14.65
C GLU A 23 18.52 -13.45 15.30
N ALA A 24 19.38 -14.18 14.59
CA ALA A 24 20.73 -14.52 15.05
C ALA A 24 21.72 -13.34 14.98
N LEU A 25 21.36 -12.20 14.38
CA LEU A 25 22.20 -10.99 14.32
C LEU A 25 22.06 -10.18 15.62
N THR A 26 22.44 -10.78 16.75
CA THR A 26 22.21 -10.23 18.10
C THR A 26 23.12 -9.06 18.46
N ASP A 27 24.26 -8.90 17.78
CA ASP A 27 25.28 -7.88 18.04
C ASP A 27 25.41 -6.86 16.89
N THR A 28 24.27 -6.40 16.35
CA THR A 28 24.24 -5.24 15.46
C THR A 28 24.52 -3.95 16.22
N ASP A 29 25.57 -3.23 15.84
CA ASP A 29 26.01 -2.02 16.55
C ASP A 29 26.59 -0.96 15.60
N TYR A 30 26.67 0.28 16.08
CA TYR A 30 27.42 1.37 15.45
C TYR A 30 28.70 1.61 16.26
N ILE A 31 29.84 1.34 15.64
CA ILE A 31 31.15 1.45 16.27
C ILE A 31 31.70 2.85 16.01
N ALA A 32 32.04 3.54 17.08
CA ALA A 32 32.75 4.83 17.03
C ALA A 32 34.23 4.63 17.38
N THR A 33 35.08 5.28 16.61
CA THR A 33 36.53 5.41 16.83
C THR A 33 36.90 6.88 16.91
N ALA A 34 38.17 7.21 17.17
CA ALA A 34 38.63 8.60 17.23
C ALA A 34 38.40 9.38 15.92
N ASP A 35 38.35 8.68 14.78
CA ASP A 35 38.32 9.30 13.45
C ASP A 35 37.05 9.00 12.65
N VAL A 36 36.26 7.98 13.02
CA VAL A 36 35.05 7.60 12.28
C VAL A 36 34.00 6.91 13.15
N THR A 37 32.74 7.11 12.80
CA THR A 37 31.60 6.35 13.31
C THR A 37 30.93 5.62 12.14
N GLY A 38 30.65 4.32 12.29
CA GLY A 38 30.02 3.52 11.25
C GLY A 38 29.42 2.21 11.75
N PRO A 39 28.61 1.54 10.92
CA PRO A 39 27.99 0.27 11.29
C PRO A 39 29.04 -0.85 11.42
N SER A 40 28.84 -1.76 12.37
CA SER A 40 29.53 -3.05 12.39
C SER A 40 29.18 -3.87 11.13
N ALA A 41 29.95 -4.92 10.82
CA ALA A 41 29.64 -5.78 9.68
C ALA A 41 28.23 -6.40 9.76
N HIS A 42 27.77 -6.75 10.96
CA HIS A 42 26.40 -7.22 11.17
C HIS A 42 25.38 -6.09 10.96
N ALA A 43 25.63 -4.88 11.47
CA ALA A 43 24.73 -3.75 11.27
C ALA A 43 24.63 -3.38 9.78
N GLN A 44 25.75 -3.41 9.06
CA GLN A 44 25.78 -3.20 7.62
C GLN A 44 24.95 -4.25 6.87
N ALA A 45 25.06 -5.52 7.24
CA ALA A 45 24.26 -6.60 6.65
C ALA A 45 22.74 -6.41 6.89
N VAL A 46 22.33 -5.96 8.08
CA VAL A 46 20.93 -5.63 8.39
C VAL A 46 20.43 -4.42 7.61
N ILE A 47 21.25 -3.37 7.48
CA ILE A 47 20.93 -2.18 6.68
C ILE A 47 20.67 -2.59 5.23
N GLU A 48 21.55 -3.41 4.64
CA GLU A 48 21.40 -3.89 3.27
C GLU A 48 20.18 -4.81 3.10
N ALA A 49 19.94 -5.71 4.05
CA ALA A 49 18.77 -6.58 4.03
C ALA A 49 17.47 -5.78 4.10
N THR A 50 17.41 -4.81 5.01
CA THR A 50 16.27 -3.89 5.15
C THR A 50 16.04 -3.09 3.87
N ALA A 51 17.10 -2.55 3.27
CA ALA A 51 17.01 -1.79 2.02
C ALA A 51 16.46 -2.64 0.87
N ARG A 52 16.86 -3.91 0.76
CA ARG A 52 16.33 -4.84 -0.25
C ARG A 52 14.87 -5.22 0.01
N LEU A 53 14.51 -5.48 1.27
CA LEU A 53 13.14 -5.81 1.66
C LEU A 53 12.18 -4.62 1.44
N ARG A 54 12.67 -3.39 1.62
CA ARG A 54 11.88 -2.17 1.46
C ARG A 54 11.21 -2.09 0.10
N VAL A 55 11.92 -2.45 -0.98
CA VAL A 55 11.35 -2.48 -2.34
C VAL A 55 10.17 -3.46 -2.46
N HIS A 56 10.24 -4.60 -1.77
CA HIS A 56 9.16 -5.57 -1.77
C HIS A 56 7.99 -5.10 -0.91
N GLN A 57 8.26 -4.45 0.22
CA GLN A 57 7.23 -3.84 1.06
C GLN A 57 6.46 -2.77 0.30
N GLU A 58 7.14 -1.83 -0.36
CA GLU A 58 6.50 -0.77 -1.14
C GLU A 58 5.61 -1.32 -2.28
N ARG A 59 6.01 -2.45 -2.88
CA ARG A 59 5.19 -3.15 -3.88
C ARG A 59 3.95 -3.79 -3.26
N LEU A 60 4.06 -4.33 -2.05
CA LEU A 60 2.94 -4.91 -1.32
C LEU A 60 1.97 -3.82 -0.87
N ASP A 61 2.47 -2.68 -0.40
CA ASP A 61 1.65 -1.53 0.00
C ASP A 61 0.83 -1.02 -1.21
N LEU A 62 1.47 -0.86 -2.38
CA LEU A 62 0.74 -0.54 -3.61
C LEU A 62 -0.27 -1.62 -4.03
N ALA A 63 0.13 -2.89 -3.94
CA ALA A 63 -0.78 -3.99 -4.26
C ALA A 63 -2.00 -3.99 -3.33
N TRP A 64 -1.82 -3.65 -2.06
CA TRP A 64 -2.91 -3.50 -1.10
C TRP A 64 -3.82 -2.32 -1.48
N CYS A 65 -3.27 -1.14 -1.79
CA CYS A 65 -4.06 0.00 -2.27
C CYS A 65 -4.88 -0.37 -3.52
N GLY A 66 -4.26 -1.07 -4.48
CA GLY A 66 -4.96 -1.55 -5.67
C GLY A 66 -6.07 -2.56 -5.34
N ALA A 67 -5.87 -3.44 -4.34
CA ALA A 67 -6.91 -4.36 -3.88
C ALA A 67 -8.07 -3.63 -3.17
N ALA A 68 -7.77 -2.60 -2.37
CA ALA A 68 -8.77 -1.76 -1.73
C ALA A 68 -9.64 -1.04 -2.78
N VAL A 69 -9.02 -0.45 -3.81
CA VAL A 69 -9.75 0.16 -4.93
C VAL A 69 -10.57 -0.87 -5.70
N ALA A 70 -10.02 -2.06 -5.96
CA ALA A 70 -10.77 -3.14 -6.59
C ALA A 70 -12.03 -3.51 -5.79
N ARG A 71 -11.91 -3.60 -4.45
CA ARG A 71 -13.03 -3.88 -3.54
C ARG A 71 -14.11 -2.82 -3.64
N ILE A 72 -13.76 -1.53 -3.69
CA ILE A 72 -14.72 -0.43 -3.87
C ILE A 72 -15.55 -0.66 -5.15
N PHE A 73 -14.89 -0.91 -6.29
CA PHE A 73 -15.60 -1.10 -7.55
C PHE A 73 -16.36 -2.43 -7.63
N LEU A 74 -15.84 -3.52 -7.06
CA LEU A 74 -16.54 -4.81 -7.01
C LEU A 74 -17.83 -4.71 -6.19
N ALA A 75 -17.79 -4.04 -5.03
CA ALA A 75 -18.97 -3.81 -4.19
C ALA A 75 -19.99 -2.87 -4.85
N ARG A 76 -19.54 -1.99 -5.74
CA ARG A 76 -20.36 -0.96 -6.37
C ARG A 76 -20.28 -1.05 -7.90
N PRO A 77 -20.97 -2.02 -8.55
CA PRO A 77 -20.98 -2.15 -10.01
C PRO A 77 -21.47 -0.90 -10.76
N TRP A 78 -22.28 -0.08 -10.08
CA TRP A 78 -22.85 1.17 -10.58
C TRP A 78 -21.90 2.38 -10.44
N LEU A 79 -20.78 2.27 -9.71
CA LEU A 79 -19.79 3.35 -9.57
C LEU A 79 -18.82 3.36 -10.75
N PHE A 80 -18.73 4.46 -11.49
CA PHE A 80 -17.82 4.61 -12.64
C PHE A 80 -16.46 5.19 -12.23
N ALA A 81 -16.45 6.24 -11.41
CA ALA A 81 -15.22 6.89 -10.95
C ALA A 81 -15.41 7.56 -9.59
N VAL A 82 -14.31 7.78 -8.88
CA VAL A 82 -14.23 8.59 -7.66
C VAL A 82 -12.77 9.04 -7.50
N ASP A 83 -12.55 10.24 -7.00
CA ASP A 83 -11.22 10.71 -6.63
C ASP A 83 -10.93 10.38 -5.17
N ALA A 84 -9.71 9.96 -4.87
CA ALA A 84 -9.22 9.86 -3.50
C ALA A 84 -8.19 10.97 -3.26
N CYS A 85 -8.51 11.89 -2.36
CA CYS A 85 -7.61 12.92 -1.87
C CYS A 85 -6.89 12.38 -0.63
N VAL A 86 -5.59 12.20 -0.73
CA VAL A 86 -4.75 11.69 0.35
C VAL A 86 -3.93 12.85 0.89
N THR A 87 -4.10 13.15 2.17
CA THR A 87 -3.38 14.23 2.86
C THR A 87 -2.52 13.69 3.99
N ALA A 88 -1.38 14.33 4.21
CA ALA A 88 -0.55 14.19 5.39
C ALA A 88 -0.35 15.57 6.00
N GLU A 89 -0.64 15.72 7.29
CA GLU A 89 -0.57 16.99 7.99
C GLU A 89 0.26 16.87 9.27
N ALA A 90 1.13 17.85 9.50
CA ALA A 90 1.86 17.93 10.76
C ALA A 90 0.96 18.53 11.84
N ASN A 91 0.71 17.74 12.88
CA ASN A 91 -0.11 18.10 14.02
C ASN A 91 0.74 18.18 15.28
N LEU A 92 0.30 19.03 16.21
CA LEU A 92 0.88 19.12 17.54
C LEU A 92 -0.13 18.52 18.53
N SER A 93 0.30 17.51 19.28
CA SER A 93 -0.51 16.96 20.36
C SER A 93 -0.62 17.95 21.52
N ASP A 94 -1.60 17.76 22.39
CA ASP A 94 -1.78 18.61 23.58
C ASP A 94 -0.58 18.51 24.55
N GLU A 95 0.18 17.42 24.48
CA GLU A 95 1.43 17.20 25.21
C GLU A 95 2.66 17.84 24.53
N GLY A 96 2.48 18.55 23.41
CA GLY A 96 3.54 19.22 22.67
C GLY A 96 4.36 18.29 21.76
N VAL A 97 3.85 17.08 21.45
CA VAL A 97 4.52 16.14 20.54
C VAL A 97 4.04 16.40 19.11
N THR A 98 4.97 16.61 18.19
CA THR A 98 4.63 16.69 16.76
C THR A 98 4.45 15.30 16.19
N PHE A 99 3.35 15.08 15.47
CA PHE A 99 3.07 13.86 14.74
C PHE A 99 2.50 14.19 13.35
N ILE A 100 2.58 13.23 12.42
CA ILE A 100 1.92 13.35 11.12
C ILE A 100 0.58 12.60 11.19
N SER A 101 -0.52 13.31 10.99
CA SER A 101 -1.80 12.66 10.69
C SER A 101 -1.87 12.39 9.19
N ARG A 102 -2.56 11.31 8.82
CA ARG A 102 -2.83 10.97 7.43
C ARG A 102 -4.30 10.74 7.26
N THR A 103 -4.87 11.23 6.17
CA THR A 103 -6.29 11.12 5.90
C THR A 103 -6.51 10.84 4.43
N VAL A 104 -7.55 10.07 4.14
CA VAL A 104 -8.05 9.84 2.79
C VAL A 104 -9.48 10.34 2.76
N ARG A 105 -9.81 11.16 1.76
CA ARG A 105 -11.16 11.65 1.51
C ARG A 105 -11.58 11.32 0.09
N PHE A 106 -12.76 10.74 -0.08
CA PHE A 106 -13.31 10.43 -1.40
C PHE A 106 -14.15 11.59 -1.90
N GLN A 107 -14.01 11.93 -3.18
CA GLN A 107 -14.63 13.11 -3.79
C GLN A 107 -14.99 12.87 -5.26
N ASN A 108 -15.88 13.69 -5.81
CA ASN A 108 -16.27 13.70 -7.23
C ASN A 108 -16.77 12.34 -7.74
N ALA A 109 -17.60 11.65 -6.96
CA ALA A 109 -18.11 10.35 -7.38
C ALA A 109 -18.99 10.43 -8.63
N VAL A 110 -18.78 9.50 -9.58
CA VAL A 110 -19.51 9.44 -10.84
C VAL A 110 -20.14 8.07 -11.00
N ALA A 111 -21.45 8.03 -11.25
CA ALA A 111 -22.16 6.79 -11.57
C ALA A 111 -21.97 6.37 -13.03
N VAL A 112 -22.10 5.06 -13.28
CA VAL A 112 -22.26 4.51 -14.63
C VAL A 112 -23.59 5.00 -15.20
N THR A 113 -23.57 5.55 -16.42
CA THR A 113 -24.78 6.04 -17.09
C THR A 113 -25.86 4.96 -17.18
N GLY A 114 -27.04 5.26 -16.65
CA GLY A 114 -28.20 4.35 -16.67
C GLY A 114 -28.12 3.19 -15.68
N ALA A 115 -27.10 3.13 -14.82
CA ALA A 115 -27.05 2.14 -13.75
C ALA A 115 -28.08 2.46 -12.65
N ARG A 116 -28.62 1.41 -12.04
CA ARG A 116 -29.51 1.55 -10.89
C ARG A 116 -28.69 1.88 -9.65
N ILE A 117 -28.91 3.06 -9.08
CA ILE A 117 -28.26 3.51 -7.83
C ILE A 117 -29.02 2.91 -6.63
N PRO A 118 -28.31 2.37 -5.61
CA PRO A 118 -28.93 1.94 -4.37
C PRO A 118 -29.59 3.10 -3.63
N ARG A 119 -30.72 2.84 -2.96
CA ARG A 119 -31.50 3.89 -2.28
C ARG A 119 -30.74 4.56 -1.14
N GLU A 120 -29.78 3.85 -0.57
CA GLU A 120 -28.94 4.28 0.53
C GLU A 120 -28.00 5.42 0.12
N VAL A 121 -27.77 5.61 -1.19
CA VAL A 121 -26.89 6.65 -1.76
C VAL A 121 -27.56 7.35 -2.95
N ALA A 122 -28.90 7.29 -3.02
CA ALA A 122 -29.68 7.95 -4.07
C ALA A 122 -30.46 9.14 -3.52
N THR A 123 -30.60 10.18 -4.34
CA THR A 123 -31.48 11.31 -4.06
C THR A 123 -32.95 10.91 -4.18
N ALA A 124 -33.87 11.82 -3.85
CA ALA A 124 -35.31 11.62 -4.04
C ALA A 124 -35.72 11.39 -5.51
N PHE A 125 -34.83 11.65 -6.48
CA PHE A 125 -35.07 11.49 -7.93
C PHE A 125 -34.34 10.28 -8.53
N ASP A 126 -33.88 9.33 -7.72
CA ASP A 126 -33.10 8.14 -8.13
C ASP A 126 -31.74 8.48 -8.79
N GLU A 127 -31.23 9.70 -8.58
CA GLU A 127 -29.88 10.12 -8.99
C GLU A 127 -28.86 9.83 -7.88
N LEU A 128 -27.56 9.77 -8.22
CA LEU A 128 -26.51 9.59 -7.21
C LEU A 128 -26.43 10.81 -6.28
N ASP A 129 -26.58 10.57 -4.98
CA ASP A 129 -26.22 11.53 -3.95
C ASP A 129 -24.71 11.41 -3.69
N THR A 130 -23.92 12.32 -4.25
CA THR A 130 -22.45 12.27 -4.19
C THR A 130 -21.95 12.45 -2.77
N ASP A 131 -22.52 13.40 -2.02
CA ASP A 131 -22.08 13.72 -0.66
C ASP A 131 -22.31 12.53 0.27
N LEU A 132 -23.46 11.86 0.14
CA LEU A 132 -23.79 10.68 0.93
C LEU A 132 -22.89 9.48 0.60
N LEU A 133 -22.57 9.27 -0.68
CA LEU A 133 -21.63 8.23 -1.10
C LEU A 133 -20.20 8.52 -0.62
N GLU A 134 -19.75 9.75 -0.78
CA GLU A 134 -18.39 10.18 -0.40
C GLU A 134 -18.18 10.02 1.10
N GLN A 135 -19.14 10.45 1.91
CA GLN A 135 -19.13 10.19 3.36
C GLN A 135 -19.13 8.69 3.68
N ALA A 136 -19.95 7.89 3.01
CA ALA A 136 -19.98 6.45 3.25
C ALA A 136 -18.65 5.77 2.88
N LEU A 137 -17.96 6.24 1.83
CA LEU A 137 -16.64 5.74 1.45
C LEU A 137 -15.57 6.16 2.46
N ASP A 138 -15.65 7.38 2.97
CA ASP A 138 -14.78 7.86 4.03
C ASP A 138 -14.92 7.01 5.31
N ASP A 139 -16.15 6.80 5.78
CA ASP A 139 -16.44 6.00 6.98
C ASP A 139 -15.96 4.54 6.82
N GLU A 140 -16.10 3.96 5.63
CA GLU A 140 -15.63 2.59 5.33
C GLU A 140 -14.11 2.43 5.37
N HIS A 141 -13.35 3.52 5.24
CA HIS A 141 -11.90 3.51 5.13
C HIS A 141 -11.18 4.26 6.26
N GLU A 142 -11.91 4.89 7.18
CA GLU A 142 -11.36 5.57 8.36
C GLU A 142 -10.61 4.60 9.29
N ASP A 143 -11.20 3.43 9.59
CA ASP A 143 -10.63 2.39 10.47
C ASP A 143 -9.87 1.30 9.70
N SER A 144 -9.46 1.60 8.48
CA SER A 144 -8.64 0.68 7.69
C SER A 144 -7.31 0.41 8.42
N SER A 145 -7.11 -0.83 8.86
CA SER A 145 -5.86 -1.31 9.49
C SER A 145 -4.57 -1.04 8.68
N TRP A 146 -4.70 -0.59 7.43
CA TRP A 146 -3.59 -0.26 6.53
C TRP A 146 -3.75 1.15 5.95
N ASP A 147 -2.64 1.88 5.95
CA ASP A 147 -2.54 3.28 5.54
C ASP A 147 -2.45 3.42 4.02
N PHE A 148 -3.54 3.89 3.40
CA PHE A 148 -3.61 4.13 1.95
C PHE A 148 -2.65 5.24 1.49
N ALA A 149 -2.14 6.09 2.41
CA ALA A 149 -1.26 7.20 2.08
C ALA A 149 0.21 6.80 1.97
N THR A 150 0.62 5.74 2.66
CA THR A 150 2.03 5.31 2.74
C THR A 150 2.72 5.16 1.37
N PRO A 151 2.07 4.62 0.31
CA PRO A 151 2.71 4.52 -0.99
C PRO A 151 2.94 5.86 -1.70
N PHE A 152 2.12 6.87 -1.43
CA PHE A 152 2.03 8.07 -2.27
C PHE A 152 2.63 9.32 -1.64
N LEU A 153 2.85 9.32 -0.31
CA LEU A 153 3.39 10.46 0.43
C LEU A 153 4.67 10.07 1.16
N ASP A 154 5.64 10.99 1.19
CA ASP A 154 6.91 10.77 1.86
C ASP A 154 6.73 10.61 3.38
N PRO A 155 7.41 9.64 4.01
CA PRO A 155 7.35 9.46 5.44
C PRO A 155 7.85 10.72 6.17
N GLY A 156 7.01 11.28 7.06
CA GLY A 156 7.39 12.42 7.90
C GLY A 156 7.23 13.79 7.24
N GLN A 157 6.69 13.87 6.03
CA GLN A 157 6.40 15.14 5.37
C GLN A 157 4.90 15.39 5.26
N ALA A 158 4.49 16.64 5.42
CA ALA A 158 3.15 17.07 5.06
C ALA A 158 3.01 17.16 3.54
N GLY A 159 1.83 16.82 3.01
CA GLY A 159 1.60 16.82 1.58
C GLY A 159 0.18 16.42 1.22
N GLU A 160 -0.18 16.61 -0.05
CA GLU A 160 -1.47 16.20 -0.62
C GLU A 160 -1.21 15.55 -1.97
N VAL A 161 -1.93 14.46 -2.25
CA VAL A 161 -1.97 13.84 -3.57
C VAL A 161 -3.41 13.43 -3.90
N ARG A 162 -3.81 13.69 -5.14
CA ARG A 162 -5.13 13.30 -5.67
C ARG A 162 -4.98 12.15 -6.62
N LEU A 163 -5.74 11.09 -6.36
CA LEU A 163 -5.69 9.84 -7.10
C LEU A 163 -7.03 9.66 -7.81
N ASN A 164 -7.03 9.69 -9.14
CA ASN A 164 -8.22 9.43 -9.92
C ASN A 164 -8.45 7.91 -10.02
N LEU A 165 -9.54 7.43 -9.43
CA LEU A 165 -9.91 6.02 -9.46
C LEU A 165 -11.00 5.84 -10.52
N SER A 166 -10.66 5.14 -11.61
CA SER A 166 -11.59 4.95 -12.72
C SER A 166 -11.84 3.48 -13.01
N ARG A 167 -13.12 3.09 -13.02
CA ARG A 167 -13.57 1.77 -13.46
C ARG A 167 -13.13 1.48 -14.89
N ARG A 168 -13.02 2.51 -15.75
CA ARG A 168 -12.58 2.33 -17.14
C ARG A 168 -11.18 1.71 -17.23
N ALA A 169 -10.25 2.15 -16.38
CA ALA A 169 -8.87 1.67 -16.40
C ALA A 169 -8.79 0.17 -16.06
N ILE A 170 -9.57 -0.26 -15.05
CA ILE A 170 -9.45 -1.60 -14.47
C ILE A 170 -10.61 -2.53 -14.85
N GLY A 171 -11.54 -2.07 -15.69
CA GLY A 171 -12.81 -2.76 -15.94
C GLY A 171 -12.64 -4.19 -16.45
N HIS A 172 -11.59 -4.45 -17.24
CA HIS A 172 -11.25 -5.79 -17.73
C HIS A 172 -10.84 -6.75 -16.59
N LEU A 173 -10.18 -6.23 -15.55
CA LEU A 173 -9.80 -7.01 -14.36
C LEU A 173 -11.02 -7.37 -13.50
N LEU A 174 -12.07 -6.54 -13.52
CA LEU A 174 -13.28 -6.73 -12.73
C LEU A 174 -14.24 -7.80 -13.31
N GLN A 175 -14.09 -8.15 -14.59
CA GLN A 175 -15.04 -9.03 -15.31
C GLN A 175 -15.03 -10.50 -14.86
N GLY A 176 -14.05 -10.93 -14.06
CA GLY A 176 -13.85 -12.33 -13.66
C GLY A 176 -14.46 -12.79 -12.32
N GLY A 177 -15.03 -11.88 -11.52
CA GLY A 177 -15.87 -12.16 -10.34
C GLY A 177 -15.30 -12.99 -9.18
N THR A 178 -14.06 -13.50 -9.25
CA THR A 178 -13.56 -14.52 -8.30
C THR A 178 -12.32 -14.10 -7.52
N ALA A 179 -11.42 -13.32 -8.11
CA ALA A 179 -10.34 -12.61 -7.41
C ALA A 179 -9.74 -11.56 -8.33
N VAL A 180 -9.49 -10.35 -7.81
CA VAL A 180 -8.80 -9.29 -8.54
C VAL A 180 -7.42 -9.08 -7.92
N SER A 181 -6.37 -9.14 -8.73
CA SER A 181 -5.01 -8.86 -8.27
C SER A 181 -4.87 -7.36 -7.99
N GLY A 182 -4.65 -7.01 -6.73
CA GLY A 182 -4.40 -5.62 -6.34
C GLY A 182 -3.16 -5.02 -7.00
N LEU A 183 -2.11 -5.82 -7.21
CA LEU A 183 -0.93 -5.38 -7.96
C LEU A 183 -1.26 -5.09 -9.44
N ALA A 184 -2.13 -5.87 -10.08
CA ALA A 184 -2.56 -5.59 -11.45
C ALA A 184 -3.34 -4.27 -11.51
N VAL A 185 -4.26 -4.06 -10.56
CA VAL A 185 -5.01 -2.80 -10.44
C VAL A 185 -4.08 -1.60 -10.22
N ALA A 186 -3.11 -1.72 -9.31
CA ALA A 186 -2.17 -0.65 -9.02
C ALA A 186 -1.34 -0.24 -10.26
N LYS A 187 -0.95 -1.21 -11.09
CA LYS A 187 -0.22 -0.94 -12.34
C LYS A 187 -1.04 -0.20 -13.38
N GLU A 188 -2.35 -0.47 -13.47
CA GLU A 188 -3.25 0.20 -14.41
C GLU A 188 -3.63 1.61 -13.94
N LEU A 189 -3.82 1.80 -12.62
CA LEU A 189 -4.20 3.10 -12.05
C LEU A 189 -3.01 4.04 -11.87
N TRP A 190 -1.84 3.50 -11.52
CA TRP A 190 -0.64 4.29 -11.19
C TRP A 190 0.60 3.76 -11.93
N PRO A 191 0.58 3.68 -13.27
CA PRO A 191 1.69 3.12 -14.06
C PRO A 191 3.00 3.87 -13.85
N ASP A 192 2.91 5.15 -13.52
CA ASP A 192 4.02 6.07 -13.33
C ASP A 192 4.64 6.05 -11.93
N HIS A 193 4.14 5.20 -11.03
CA HIS A 193 4.65 5.11 -9.67
C HIS A 193 6.13 4.65 -9.64
N GLY A 194 6.96 5.28 -8.81
CA GLY A 194 8.42 5.05 -8.76
C GLY A 194 8.81 3.58 -8.54
N VAL A 195 8.01 2.86 -7.74
CA VAL A 195 8.14 1.42 -7.47
C VAL A 195 8.05 0.56 -8.76
N PHE A 196 7.30 1.00 -9.77
CA PHE A 196 7.20 0.29 -11.05
C PHE A 196 8.28 0.71 -12.04
N ARG A 197 8.76 1.96 -11.96
CA ARG A 197 9.85 2.47 -12.80
C ARG A 197 11.22 1.87 -12.43
N SER A 198 11.46 1.64 -11.13
CA SER A 198 12.75 1.09 -10.63
C SER A 198 13.03 -0.35 -11.11
N ALA A 199 12.00 -1.15 -11.37
CA ALA A 199 12.16 -2.53 -11.84
C ALA A 199 12.74 -2.64 -13.27
N ALA A 200 12.70 -1.57 -14.08
CA ALA A 200 13.22 -1.55 -15.44
C ALA A 200 14.70 -1.10 -15.53
N ALA A 201 15.24 -0.47 -14.49
CA ALA A 201 16.59 0.14 -14.52
C ALA A 201 17.71 -0.78 -13.99
N GLY A 202 17.40 -2.01 -13.58
CA GLY A 202 18.35 -2.94 -12.96
C GLY A 202 19.32 -3.68 -13.90
N SER A 203 19.47 -3.26 -15.16
CA SER A 203 20.48 -3.83 -16.07
C SER A 203 21.37 -2.74 -16.64
N THR A 204 22.29 -2.25 -15.81
CA THR A 204 23.48 -1.57 -16.32
C THR A 204 24.66 -2.06 -15.50
N THR A 205 25.32 -3.09 -16.02
CA THR A 205 26.69 -3.45 -15.64
C THR A 205 27.58 -2.23 -15.84
N ALA A 206 27.91 -1.54 -14.74
CA ALA A 206 28.98 -0.56 -14.74
C ALA A 206 30.31 -1.32 -14.86
N HIS A 207 30.86 -1.31 -16.07
CA HIS A 207 32.21 -1.75 -16.36
C HIS A 207 33.18 -0.80 -15.63
N VAL A 208 33.78 -1.26 -14.54
CA VAL A 208 34.97 -0.60 -13.98
C VAL A 208 36.16 -1.10 -14.78
N THR A 209 36.89 -0.18 -15.39
CA THR A 209 38.18 -0.43 -16.05
C THR A 209 39.21 0.48 -15.35
N PRO A 210 40.44 0.01 -15.11
CA PRO A 210 41.29 0.42 -14.00
C PRO A 210 41.90 1.82 -14.12
#